data_AF-R6ZPV8-F1
#
_entry.id   AF-R6ZPV8-F1
#
_cell.length_a   1.000
_cell.length_b   1.000
_cell.length_c   1.000
_cell.angle_alpha   90.00
_cell.angle_beta   90.00
_cell.angle_gamma   90.00
#
_symmetry.space_group_name_H-M   'P 1'
#
loop_
_entity.id
_entity.type
_entity.pdbx_description
1 polymer ?
#
loop_
_entity_poly.entity_id
_entity_poly.type
_entity_poly.pdbx_seq_one_letter_code
_entity_poly.pdbx_strand_id
1 'polypeptide(L)'
;MFKAFISLGAACMTAASMEKYGLRDGSYPFDWVVSQLYGVFHFLENDFEDFLCRENLSEDGKRFYDGKWRIHFFHDGSITAEGEYDNICEKYKHRIQRFRETVQEGKVCFVRAIIDQAEVCWIKENSEYILKIINKFPESEIVFLAHQGLGEMKNFPFRLYMLNIYGWMTDTRYQLRSAFDTNEKFISYCQANYSEQKLLENKKFDEKKEVAYAEKENRISHEEREKFFLKIIDGKNRQIAVERSRVNRILEIINSDLKKLQKEETIVIYGAGDIGKLLADRICNQVDIKCFLDQKPYESNYHGVPILKPSEYEYDEKSLIVVVPSYDYDGIVLNLKKLYGQKVKCISVGNFCKTYSEEAQ
;
A
#
# COMPACT_ATOMS: atom_id res chain seq x y z
N MET A 1 -23.24 -6.38 -4.63
CA MET A 1 -21.80 -6.69 -4.66
C MET A 1 -21.42 -7.14 -6.07
N PHE A 2 -20.15 -7.00 -6.45
CA PHE A 2 -19.62 -7.55 -7.69
C PHE A 2 -19.37 -9.05 -7.57
N LYS A 3 -19.63 -9.77 -8.67
CA LYS A 3 -19.29 -11.18 -8.84
C LYS A 3 -17.78 -11.40 -8.83
N ALA A 4 -17.05 -10.52 -9.51
CA ALA A 4 -15.59 -10.56 -9.67
C ALA A 4 -15.02 -9.15 -9.89
N PHE A 5 -13.73 -9.00 -9.57
CA PHE A 5 -12.90 -7.90 -10.07
C PHE A 5 -12.03 -8.45 -11.20
N ILE A 6 -12.05 -7.79 -12.36
CA ILE A 6 -11.36 -8.24 -13.56
C ILE A 6 -10.36 -7.18 -14.00
N SER A 7 -9.07 -7.55 -14.07
CA SER A 7 -8.04 -6.67 -14.63
C SER A 7 -8.23 -6.50 -16.13
N LEU A 8 -8.18 -5.26 -16.61
CA LEU A 8 -8.08 -4.89 -18.02
C LEU A 8 -6.61 -4.63 -18.45
N GLY A 9 -5.63 -5.05 -17.66
CA GLY A 9 -4.21 -5.01 -18.00
C GLY A 9 -3.52 -3.68 -17.68
N ALA A 10 -2.82 -3.12 -18.67
CA ALA A 10 -1.86 -2.00 -18.59
C ALA A 10 -0.54 -2.34 -17.89
N ALA A 11 -0.61 -2.91 -16.69
CA ALA A 11 0.57 -3.26 -15.91
C ALA A 11 0.35 -4.57 -15.16
N CYS A 12 1.37 -5.44 -15.16
CA CYS A 12 1.36 -6.68 -14.38
C CYS A 12 1.17 -6.42 -12.86
N MET A 13 1.57 -5.23 -12.41
CA MET A 13 1.40 -4.73 -11.05
C MET A 13 -0.07 -4.68 -10.59
N THR A 14 -1.00 -4.41 -11.51
CA THR A 14 -2.45 -4.39 -11.22
C THR A 14 -2.93 -5.77 -10.80
N ALA A 15 -2.67 -6.80 -11.62
CA ALA A 15 -3.05 -8.17 -11.33
C ALA A 15 -2.34 -8.71 -10.07
N ALA A 16 -1.06 -8.36 -9.89
CA ALA A 16 -0.28 -8.75 -8.71
C ALA A 16 -0.83 -8.16 -7.41
N SER A 17 -1.22 -6.89 -7.44
CA SER A 17 -1.80 -6.21 -6.27
C SER A 17 -3.22 -6.70 -6.02
N MET A 18 -4.02 -6.96 -7.05
CA MET A 18 -5.34 -7.60 -6.91
C MET A 18 -5.24 -8.97 -6.24
N GLU A 19 -4.22 -9.76 -6.58
CA GLU A 19 -3.96 -11.06 -5.97
C GLU A 19 -3.69 -10.95 -4.46
N LYS A 20 -2.77 -10.05 -4.05
CA LYS A 20 -2.46 -9.78 -2.63
C LYS A 20 -3.69 -9.39 -1.81
N TYR A 21 -4.62 -8.65 -2.40
CA TYR A 21 -5.82 -8.17 -1.73
C TYR A 21 -7.01 -9.13 -1.80
N GLY A 22 -6.84 -10.30 -2.42
CA GLY A 22 -7.91 -11.31 -2.55
C GLY A 22 -9.01 -10.92 -3.54
N LEU A 23 -8.75 -9.96 -4.43
CA LEU A 23 -9.72 -9.49 -5.44
C LEU A 23 -9.76 -10.40 -6.67
N ARG A 24 -8.76 -11.26 -6.83
CA ARG A 24 -8.58 -12.13 -7.98
C ARG A 24 -9.05 -13.55 -7.64
N ASP A 25 -10.16 -13.98 -8.23
CA ASP A 25 -10.73 -15.32 -8.07
C ASP A 25 -10.36 -16.30 -9.20
N GLY A 26 -9.60 -15.82 -10.18
CA GLY A 26 -9.11 -16.62 -11.29
C GLY A 26 -8.19 -15.85 -12.21
N SER A 27 -7.70 -16.52 -13.25
CA SER A 27 -6.96 -15.88 -14.34
C SER A 27 -7.90 -15.43 -15.46
N TYR A 28 -7.86 -14.15 -15.80
CA TYR A 28 -8.62 -13.51 -16.88
C TYR A 28 -7.71 -13.11 -18.06
N PRO A 29 -8.29 -12.75 -19.23
CA PRO A 29 -7.52 -12.55 -20.47
C PRO A 29 -6.44 -11.46 -20.39
N PHE A 30 -6.63 -10.42 -19.58
CA PHE A 30 -5.66 -9.32 -19.45
C PHE A 30 -4.94 -9.30 -18.11
N ASP A 31 -4.94 -10.43 -17.39
CA ASP A 31 -4.06 -10.59 -16.24
C ASP A 31 -2.62 -10.75 -16.71
N TRP A 32 -1.69 -10.05 -16.07
CA TRP A 32 -0.23 -10.14 -16.30
C TRP A 32 0.23 -9.66 -17.69
N VAL A 33 -0.64 -9.04 -18.48
CA VAL A 33 -0.26 -8.44 -19.77
C VAL A 33 -0.05 -6.93 -19.62
N VAL A 34 0.87 -6.38 -20.42
CA VAL A 34 0.98 -4.94 -20.64
C VAL A 34 0.21 -4.65 -21.92
N SER A 35 -0.80 -3.79 -21.86
CA SER A 35 -1.73 -3.60 -22.96
C SER A 35 -2.10 -2.13 -23.11
N GLN A 36 -2.31 -1.68 -24.35
CA GLN A 36 -2.95 -0.39 -24.61
C GLN A 36 -4.47 -0.51 -24.45
N LEU A 37 -5.13 0.51 -23.88
CA LEU A 37 -6.56 0.44 -23.58
C LEU A 37 -7.42 0.23 -24.83
N TYR A 38 -7.10 0.90 -25.94
CA TYR A 38 -7.85 0.74 -27.18
C TYR A 38 -7.80 -0.70 -27.70
N GLY A 39 -6.67 -1.40 -27.56
CA GLY A 39 -6.54 -2.81 -27.97
C GLY A 39 -7.37 -3.73 -27.09
N VAL A 40 -7.39 -3.47 -25.78
CA VAL A 40 -8.28 -4.19 -24.85
C VAL A 40 -9.75 -4.01 -25.26
N PHE A 41 -10.15 -2.78 -25.58
CA PHE A 41 -11.54 -2.46 -25.95
C PHE A 41 -11.93 -3.04 -27.30
N HIS A 42 -11.01 -3.13 -28.27
CA HIS A 42 -11.21 -3.89 -29.51
C HIS A 42 -11.63 -5.34 -29.21
N PHE A 43 -10.89 -6.04 -28.34
CA PHE A 43 -11.20 -7.43 -27.99
C PHE A 43 -12.47 -7.60 -27.17
N LEU A 44 -12.80 -6.64 -26.29
CA LEU A 44 -14.08 -6.63 -25.60
C LEU A 44 -15.25 -6.35 -26.56
N GLU A 45 -15.02 -5.56 -27.62
CA GLU A 45 -16.04 -5.20 -28.59
C GLU A 45 -16.36 -6.35 -29.56
N ASN A 46 -15.33 -7.06 -30.04
CA ASN A 46 -15.44 -8.13 -31.03
C ASN A 46 -15.48 -9.55 -30.45
N ASP A 47 -15.64 -9.68 -29.12
CA ASP A 47 -15.64 -10.97 -28.41
C ASP A 47 -14.39 -11.82 -28.68
N PHE A 48 -13.21 -11.18 -28.64
CA PHE A 48 -11.90 -11.80 -28.76
C PHE A 48 -11.64 -12.56 -30.08
N GLU A 49 -12.37 -12.22 -31.16
CA GLU A 49 -12.34 -12.94 -32.44
C GLU A 49 -10.93 -13.13 -33.03
N ASP A 50 -10.11 -12.08 -33.01
CA ASP A 50 -8.73 -12.07 -33.53
C ASP A 50 -7.66 -12.07 -32.42
N PHE A 51 -8.03 -12.47 -31.20
CA PHE A 51 -7.10 -12.54 -30.07
C PHE A 51 -6.05 -13.64 -30.29
N LEU A 52 -4.76 -13.29 -30.16
CA LEU A 52 -3.62 -14.17 -30.47
C LEU A 52 -3.52 -14.60 -31.95
N CYS A 53 -4.15 -13.87 -32.88
CA CYS A 53 -4.00 -14.08 -34.33
C CYS A 53 -2.51 -14.02 -34.72
N ARG A 54 -1.99 -15.12 -35.27
CA ARG A 54 -0.56 -15.37 -35.44
C ARG A 54 0.15 -14.31 -36.29
N GLU A 55 -0.56 -13.76 -37.26
CA GLU A 55 -0.10 -12.73 -38.18
C GLU A 55 0.17 -11.39 -37.49
N ASN A 56 -0.48 -11.13 -36.35
CA ASN A 56 -0.27 -9.94 -35.54
C ASN A 56 0.86 -10.13 -34.52
N LEU A 57 1.30 -11.37 -34.29
CA LEU A 57 2.25 -11.69 -33.24
C LEU A 57 3.70 -11.58 -33.71
N SER A 58 4.54 -11.12 -32.81
CA SER A 58 5.99 -11.08 -32.96
C SER A 58 6.66 -11.47 -31.65
N GLU A 59 7.82 -12.08 -31.72
CA GLU A 59 8.55 -12.58 -30.56
C GLU A 59 9.88 -11.84 -30.37
N ASP A 60 10.23 -11.57 -29.11
CA ASP A 60 11.55 -11.11 -28.68
C ASP A 60 12.05 -12.00 -27.52
N GLY A 61 12.78 -13.07 -27.88
CA GLY A 61 13.41 -13.99 -26.95
C GLY A 61 12.45 -14.92 -26.21
N LYS A 62 11.96 -14.51 -25.03
CA LYS A 62 11.02 -15.30 -24.20
C LYS A 62 9.69 -14.59 -23.95
N ARG A 63 9.42 -13.58 -24.77
CA ARG A 63 8.27 -12.69 -24.69
C ARG A 63 7.75 -12.54 -26.10
N PHE A 64 6.44 -12.40 -26.22
CA PHE A 64 5.84 -12.08 -27.50
C PHE A 64 4.83 -10.95 -27.34
N TYR A 65 4.46 -10.34 -28.46
CA TYR A 65 3.56 -9.21 -28.47
C TYR A 65 2.68 -9.23 -29.71
N ASP A 66 1.45 -8.76 -29.57
CA ASP A 66 0.57 -8.37 -30.65
C ASP A 66 0.93 -6.94 -31.08
N GLY A 67 1.49 -6.80 -32.27
CA GLY A 67 1.91 -5.51 -32.83
C GLY A 67 0.75 -4.63 -33.28
N LYS A 68 -0.38 -5.23 -33.67
CA LYS A 68 -1.56 -4.53 -34.19
C LYS A 68 -2.33 -3.87 -33.04
N TRP A 69 -2.62 -4.65 -32.00
CA TRP A 69 -3.43 -4.22 -30.84
C TRP A 69 -2.59 -3.84 -29.62
N ARG A 70 -1.26 -3.88 -29.74
CA ARG A 70 -0.28 -3.46 -28.72
C ARG A 70 -0.50 -4.14 -27.37
N ILE A 71 -0.53 -5.47 -27.39
CA ILE A 71 -0.57 -6.31 -26.18
C ILE A 71 0.75 -7.06 -26.07
N HIS A 72 1.41 -6.95 -24.93
CA HIS A 72 2.69 -7.59 -24.64
C HIS A 72 2.51 -8.68 -23.57
N PHE A 73 3.00 -9.87 -23.89
CA PHE A 73 2.90 -11.08 -23.09
C PHE A 73 4.27 -11.42 -22.51
N PHE A 74 4.52 -10.94 -21.29
CA PHE A 74 5.83 -11.06 -20.64
C PHE A 74 6.08 -12.41 -19.95
N HIS A 75 5.02 -13.17 -19.71
CA HIS A 75 5.04 -14.33 -18.80
C HIS A 75 4.58 -15.63 -19.48
N ASP A 76 4.33 -15.60 -20.79
CA ASP A 76 3.70 -16.70 -21.50
C ASP A 76 4.66 -17.51 -22.39
N GLY A 77 5.96 -17.17 -22.40
CA GLY A 77 6.99 -17.96 -23.07
C GLY A 77 7.23 -17.57 -24.52
N SER A 78 7.57 -18.57 -25.34
CA SER A 78 7.92 -18.43 -26.76
C SER A 78 6.78 -18.94 -27.64
N ILE A 79 6.44 -18.21 -28.70
CA ILE A 79 5.43 -18.63 -29.70
C ILE A 79 6.05 -19.35 -30.90
N THR A 80 7.38 -19.35 -30.99
CA THR A 80 8.15 -20.01 -32.04
C THR A 80 8.62 -21.40 -31.65
N ALA A 81 8.67 -21.71 -30.34
CA ALA A 81 8.91 -23.05 -29.85
C ALA A 81 7.79 -24.01 -30.26
N GLU A 82 8.15 -25.25 -30.63
CA GLU A 82 7.23 -26.27 -31.12
C GLU A 82 6.12 -26.58 -30.10
N GLY A 83 4.86 -26.51 -30.52
CA GLY A 83 3.67 -26.76 -29.69
C GLY A 83 3.32 -25.66 -28.69
N GLU A 84 4.21 -24.70 -28.41
CA GLU A 84 3.97 -23.66 -27.40
C GLU A 84 2.88 -22.66 -27.82
N TYR A 85 2.81 -22.31 -29.11
CA TYR A 85 1.74 -21.42 -29.61
C TYR A 85 0.35 -22.01 -29.33
N ASP A 86 0.13 -23.29 -29.64
CA ASP A 86 -1.16 -23.94 -29.41
C ASP A 86 -1.48 -24.04 -27.91
N ASN A 87 -0.48 -24.33 -27.08
CA ASN A 87 -0.62 -24.32 -25.61
C ASN A 87 -1.03 -22.93 -25.08
N ILE A 88 -0.43 -21.86 -25.63
CA ILE A 88 -0.77 -20.47 -25.28
C ILE A 88 -2.21 -20.16 -25.71
N CYS A 89 -2.60 -20.54 -26.94
CA CYS A 89 -3.95 -20.35 -27.46
C CYS A 89 -5.00 -21.06 -26.59
N GLU A 90 -4.82 -22.35 -26.26
CA GLU A 90 -5.76 -23.08 -25.41
C GLU A 90 -5.83 -22.49 -23.99
N LYS A 91 -4.69 -22.08 -23.41
CA LYS A 91 -4.66 -21.38 -22.12
C LYS A 91 -5.50 -20.10 -22.16
N TYR A 92 -5.38 -19.27 -23.20
CA TYR A 92 -6.14 -18.02 -23.29
C TYR A 92 -7.60 -18.25 -23.65
N LYS A 93 -7.92 -19.27 -24.44
CA LYS A 93 -9.30 -19.72 -24.68
C LYS A 93 -10.02 -20.07 -23.38
N HIS A 94 -9.36 -20.77 -22.45
CA HIS A 94 -9.92 -21.01 -21.12
C HIS A 94 -10.13 -19.73 -20.29
N ARG A 95 -9.21 -18.76 -20.38
CA ARG A 95 -9.35 -17.46 -19.69
C ARG A 95 -10.50 -16.62 -20.27
N ILE A 96 -10.67 -16.64 -21.59
CA ILE A 96 -11.75 -15.95 -22.29
C ILE A 96 -13.09 -16.62 -21.95
N GLN A 97 -13.14 -17.95 -21.93
CA GLN A 97 -14.34 -18.68 -21.53
C GLN A 97 -14.75 -18.33 -20.10
N ARG A 98 -13.81 -18.34 -19.15
CA ARG A 98 -14.06 -17.89 -17.77
C ARG A 98 -14.56 -16.45 -17.72
N PHE A 99 -13.94 -15.55 -18.49
CA PHE A 99 -14.38 -14.16 -18.58
C PHE A 99 -15.84 -14.08 -19.00
N ARG A 100 -16.22 -14.75 -20.10
CA ARG A 100 -17.60 -14.79 -20.63
C ARG A 100 -18.59 -15.28 -19.60
N GLU A 101 -18.29 -16.40 -18.94
CA GLU A 101 -19.13 -16.96 -17.87
C GLU A 101 -19.29 -15.96 -16.72
N THR A 102 -18.17 -15.37 -16.26
CA THR A 102 -18.16 -14.47 -15.11
C THR A 102 -18.99 -13.21 -15.35
N VAL A 103 -18.87 -12.59 -16.53
CA VAL A 103 -19.62 -11.37 -16.88
C VAL A 103 -21.09 -11.64 -17.18
N GLN A 104 -21.46 -12.89 -17.53
CA GLN A 104 -22.85 -13.31 -17.70
C GLN A 104 -23.53 -13.64 -16.36
N GLU A 105 -22.80 -14.24 -15.43
CA GLU A 105 -23.33 -14.66 -14.13
C GLU A 105 -23.64 -13.51 -13.16
N GLY A 106 -23.07 -12.33 -13.39
CA GLY A 106 -23.39 -11.15 -12.61
C GLY A 106 -22.47 -9.97 -12.87
N LYS A 107 -22.76 -8.86 -12.21
CA LYS A 107 -22.01 -7.62 -12.40
C LYS A 107 -20.55 -7.73 -11.98
N VAL A 108 -19.66 -7.15 -12.77
CA VAL A 108 -18.22 -7.15 -12.51
C VAL A 108 -17.68 -5.75 -12.33
N CYS A 109 -16.57 -5.64 -11.62
CA CYS A 109 -15.78 -4.40 -11.57
C CYS A 109 -14.51 -4.60 -12.41
N PHE A 110 -14.45 -3.91 -13.54
CA PHE A 110 -13.24 -3.82 -14.35
C PHE A 110 -12.23 -2.88 -13.70
N VAL A 111 -10.98 -3.28 -13.63
CA VAL A 111 -9.89 -2.49 -13.03
C VAL A 111 -8.83 -2.23 -14.09
N ARG A 112 -8.55 -0.95 -14.37
CA ARG A 112 -7.58 -0.52 -15.39
C ARG A 112 -6.55 0.45 -14.81
N ALA A 113 -5.27 0.09 -14.87
CA ALA A 113 -4.19 1.03 -14.65
C ALA A 113 -4.07 2.00 -15.85
N ILE A 114 -3.77 3.27 -15.57
CA ILE A 114 -3.47 4.29 -16.60
C ILE A 114 -1.96 4.39 -16.76
N ILE A 115 -1.47 4.16 -17.97
CA ILE A 115 -0.03 4.06 -18.29
C ILE A 115 0.64 5.43 -18.30
N ASP A 116 0.05 6.39 -19.02
CA ASP A 116 0.64 7.69 -19.29
C ASP A 116 -0.43 8.77 -19.54
N GLN A 117 0.01 10.01 -19.80
CA GLN A 117 -0.87 11.13 -20.11
C GLN A 117 -1.63 10.97 -21.44
N ALA A 118 -1.05 10.27 -22.42
CA ALA A 118 -1.73 10.06 -23.69
C ALA A 118 -2.96 9.18 -23.48
N GLU A 119 -2.85 8.15 -22.65
CA GLU A 119 -3.99 7.32 -22.25
C GLU A 119 -5.03 8.09 -21.43
N VAL A 120 -4.61 9.03 -20.56
CA VAL A 120 -5.55 9.94 -19.86
C VAL A 120 -6.38 10.74 -20.86
N CYS A 121 -5.74 11.37 -21.86
CA CYS A 121 -6.44 12.13 -22.89
C CYS A 121 -7.40 11.23 -23.69
N TRP A 122 -6.92 10.06 -24.11
CA TRP A 122 -7.73 9.11 -24.86
C TRP A 122 -8.97 8.68 -24.07
N ILE A 123 -8.86 8.38 -22.77
CA ILE A 123 -10.00 8.01 -21.92
C ILE A 123 -11.04 9.14 -21.85
N LYS A 124 -10.58 10.40 -21.75
CA LYS A 124 -11.48 11.55 -21.70
C LYS A 124 -12.23 11.74 -23.02
N GLU A 125 -11.51 11.69 -24.14
CA GLU A 125 -12.05 11.85 -25.49
C GLU A 125 -12.98 10.69 -25.89
N ASN A 126 -12.73 9.49 -25.39
CA ASN A 126 -13.47 8.28 -25.75
C ASN A 126 -14.39 7.78 -24.63
N SER A 127 -14.79 8.65 -23.70
CA SER A 127 -15.60 8.27 -22.53
C SER A 127 -16.95 7.63 -22.91
N GLU A 128 -17.64 8.16 -23.92
CA GLU A 128 -18.90 7.58 -24.42
C GLU A 128 -18.69 6.19 -25.04
N TYR A 129 -17.62 6.01 -25.80
CA TYR A 129 -17.26 4.71 -26.38
C TYR A 129 -16.94 3.71 -25.27
N ILE A 130 -16.17 4.11 -24.26
CA ILE A 130 -15.85 3.26 -23.12
C ILE A 130 -17.14 2.82 -22.41
N LEU A 131 -18.03 3.76 -22.10
CA LEU A 131 -19.32 3.46 -21.48
C LEU A 131 -20.16 2.51 -22.34
N LYS A 132 -20.23 2.73 -23.66
CA LYS A 132 -20.93 1.83 -24.59
C LYS A 132 -20.43 0.39 -24.49
N ILE A 133 -19.12 0.17 -24.42
CA ILE A 133 -18.55 -1.17 -24.30
C ILE A 133 -18.82 -1.77 -22.91
N ILE A 134 -18.58 -1.02 -21.83
CA ILE A 134 -18.79 -1.51 -20.47
C ILE A 134 -20.27 -1.83 -20.20
N ASN A 135 -21.20 -1.05 -20.76
CA ASN A 135 -22.64 -1.27 -20.64
C ASN A 135 -23.16 -2.52 -21.37
N LYS A 136 -22.34 -3.20 -22.19
CA LYS A 136 -22.67 -4.54 -22.70
C LYS A 136 -22.71 -5.58 -21.58
N PHE A 137 -22.05 -5.32 -20.44
CA PHE A 137 -21.98 -6.21 -19.29
C PHE A 137 -22.95 -5.74 -18.19
N PRO A 138 -23.90 -6.59 -17.74
CA PRO A 138 -24.96 -6.18 -16.82
C PRO A 138 -24.43 -5.52 -15.55
N GLU A 139 -24.92 -4.30 -15.25
CA GLU A 139 -24.60 -3.51 -14.05
C GLU A 139 -23.09 -3.40 -13.73
N SER A 140 -22.23 -3.56 -14.73
CA SER A 140 -20.79 -3.61 -14.53
C SER A 140 -20.19 -2.21 -14.55
N GLU A 141 -19.09 -2.04 -13.83
CA GLU A 141 -18.41 -0.75 -13.67
C GLU A 141 -16.96 -0.87 -14.11
N ILE A 142 -16.36 0.26 -14.51
CA ILE A 142 -14.92 0.38 -14.72
C ILE A 142 -14.31 1.37 -13.73
N VAL A 143 -13.21 0.95 -13.10
CA VAL A 143 -12.41 1.75 -12.18
C VAL A 143 -11.02 1.93 -12.75
N PHE A 144 -10.57 3.18 -12.77
CA PHE A 144 -9.23 3.52 -13.19
C PHE A 144 -8.30 3.73 -11.99
N LEU A 145 -7.05 3.31 -12.15
CA LEU A 145 -5.97 3.49 -11.18
C LEU A 145 -4.87 4.31 -11.83
N ALA A 146 -4.42 5.37 -11.17
CA ALA A 146 -3.37 6.24 -11.67
C ALA A 146 -2.25 6.41 -10.66
N HIS A 147 -1.03 6.62 -11.14
CA HIS A 147 0.13 6.89 -10.29
C HIS A 147 0.38 8.39 -10.14
N GLN A 148 1.13 8.81 -9.11
CA GLN A 148 1.39 10.22 -8.79
C GLN A 148 2.09 10.98 -9.92
N GLY A 149 2.90 10.29 -10.71
CA GLY A 149 3.58 10.86 -11.89
C GLY A 149 2.65 11.37 -12.99
N LEU A 150 1.35 11.01 -12.99
CA LEU A 150 0.35 11.59 -13.91
C LEU A 150 -0.22 12.92 -13.39
N GLY A 151 0.17 13.37 -12.20
CA GLY A 151 -0.38 14.57 -11.59
C GLY A 151 -1.88 14.46 -11.31
N GLU A 152 -2.47 15.59 -10.92
CA GLU A 152 -3.89 15.67 -10.60
C GLU A 152 -4.74 15.65 -11.87
N MET A 153 -5.73 14.76 -11.92
CA MET A 153 -6.68 14.68 -13.04
C MET A 153 -8.02 15.29 -12.67
N LYS A 154 -8.23 16.55 -13.06
CA LYS A 154 -9.54 17.21 -12.94
C LYS A 154 -10.51 16.70 -14.01
N ASN A 155 -11.79 16.65 -13.65
CA ASN A 155 -12.91 16.26 -14.52
C ASN A 155 -12.68 14.92 -15.23
N PHE A 156 -12.19 13.92 -14.52
CA PHE A 156 -12.04 12.58 -15.08
C PHE A 156 -13.43 11.89 -15.12
N PRO A 157 -13.85 11.31 -16.26
CA PRO A 157 -15.23 10.88 -16.47
C PRO A 157 -15.61 9.57 -15.75
N PHE A 158 -14.65 8.91 -15.09
CA PHE A 158 -14.85 7.62 -14.44
C PHE A 158 -14.38 7.65 -12.98
N ARG A 159 -14.72 6.59 -12.23
CA ARG A 159 -14.16 6.37 -10.90
C ARG A 159 -12.65 6.20 -11.02
N LEU A 160 -11.91 7.05 -10.32
CA LEU A 160 -10.45 7.10 -10.36
C LEU A 160 -9.88 7.06 -8.96
N TYR A 161 -8.83 6.26 -8.76
CA TYR A 161 -8.02 6.25 -7.54
C TYR A 161 -6.55 6.57 -7.85
N MET A 162 -6.03 7.62 -7.22
CA MET A 162 -4.62 7.99 -7.28
C MET A 162 -3.80 7.17 -6.28
N LEU A 163 -3.02 6.22 -6.77
CA LEU A 163 -2.12 5.37 -5.99
C LEU A 163 -0.85 6.14 -5.60
N ASN A 164 -0.29 5.86 -4.42
CA ASN A 164 0.97 6.47 -3.97
C ASN A 164 2.19 5.71 -4.51
N ILE A 165 2.30 5.66 -5.84
CA ILE A 165 3.44 5.10 -6.58
C ILE A 165 3.88 6.10 -7.66
N TYR A 166 5.11 6.01 -8.13
CA TYR A 166 5.68 6.89 -9.17
C TYR A 166 5.94 6.11 -10.47
N GLY A 167 4.86 5.57 -11.03
CA GLY A 167 4.87 4.76 -12.25
C GLY A 167 4.61 3.28 -11.96
N TRP A 168 4.58 2.47 -13.03
CA TRP A 168 4.25 1.05 -12.99
C TRP A 168 5.47 0.13 -13.10
N MET A 169 6.68 0.71 -13.11
CA MET A 169 7.94 -0.04 -13.14
C MET A 169 8.35 -0.46 -11.74
N THR A 170 8.93 -1.65 -11.62
CA THR A 170 9.34 -2.25 -10.35
C THR A 170 10.42 -3.30 -10.56
N ASP A 171 11.36 -3.38 -9.63
CA ASP A 171 12.46 -4.35 -9.67
C ASP A 171 12.29 -5.47 -8.65
N THR A 172 11.28 -5.37 -7.77
CA THR A 172 11.08 -6.34 -6.68
C THR A 172 9.68 -6.94 -6.68
N ARG A 173 9.57 -8.20 -6.22
CA ARG A 173 8.27 -8.87 -6.00
C ARG A 173 7.39 -8.12 -5.00
N TYR A 174 8.00 -7.49 -3.98
CA TYR A 174 7.28 -6.69 -2.99
C TYR A 174 6.63 -5.45 -3.60
N GLN A 175 7.40 -4.63 -4.34
CA GLN A 175 6.86 -3.43 -5.00
C GLN A 175 5.79 -3.78 -6.03
N LEU A 176 5.99 -4.87 -6.79
CA LEU A 176 5.02 -5.37 -7.77
C LEU A 176 3.63 -5.65 -7.16
N ARG A 177 3.56 -6.02 -5.89
CA ARG A 177 2.30 -6.39 -5.22
C ARG A 177 1.74 -5.30 -4.31
N SER A 178 2.46 -4.19 -4.13
CA SER A 178 2.16 -3.20 -3.09
C SER A 178 1.56 -1.90 -3.63
N ALA A 179 1.08 -1.90 -4.88
CA ALA A 179 0.53 -0.70 -5.51
C ALA A 179 -0.71 -0.16 -4.78
N PHE A 180 -1.48 -1.03 -4.13
CA PHE A 180 -2.73 -0.67 -3.45
C PHE A 180 -2.54 -0.32 -1.97
N ASP A 181 -1.37 -0.62 -1.38
CA ASP A 181 -1.11 -0.59 0.07
C ASP A 181 -1.48 0.71 0.77
N THR A 182 -1.32 1.81 0.05
CA THR A 182 -1.46 3.16 0.58
C THR A 182 -2.76 3.83 0.15
N ASN A 183 -3.61 3.15 -0.65
CA ASN A 183 -4.87 3.69 -1.11
C ASN A 183 -6.04 3.06 -0.36
N GLU A 184 -6.23 3.50 0.89
CA GLU A 184 -7.31 3.03 1.78
C GLU A 184 -8.69 3.17 1.12
N LYS A 185 -8.93 4.28 0.40
CA LYS A 185 -10.21 4.52 -0.28
C LYS A 185 -10.52 3.45 -1.32
N PHE A 186 -9.55 3.05 -2.13
CA PHE A 186 -9.71 1.98 -3.11
C PHE A 186 -9.91 0.63 -2.42
N ILE A 187 -9.13 0.32 -1.39
CA ILE A 187 -9.26 -0.93 -0.63
C ILE A 187 -10.65 -1.02 0.01
N SER A 188 -11.12 0.04 0.68
CA SER A 188 -12.45 0.09 1.29
C SER A 188 -13.56 -0.03 0.25
N TYR A 189 -13.41 0.60 -0.91
CA TYR A 189 -14.35 0.43 -2.02
C TYR A 189 -14.43 -1.03 -2.47
N CYS A 190 -13.28 -1.70 -2.64
CA CYS A 190 -13.26 -3.11 -3.03
C CYS A 190 -13.90 -4.00 -1.97
N GLN A 191 -13.56 -3.82 -0.69
CA GLN A 191 -14.11 -4.59 0.42
C GLN A 191 -15.62 -4.41 0.59
N ALA A 192 -16.12 -3.19 0.45
CA ALA A 192 -17.55 -2.90 0.55
C ALA A 192 -18.36 -3.48 -0.62
N ASN A 193 -17.71 -3.76 -1.76
CA ASN A 193 -18.38 -4.21 -2.98
C ASN A 193 -18.04 -5.66 -3.37
N TYR A 194 -17.31 -6.41 -2.55
CA TYR A 194 -16.97 -7.81 -2.80
C TYR A 194 -17.41 -8.72 -1.65
N SER A 195 -17.61 -10.00 -1.92
CA SER A 195 -17.91 -10.98 -0.88
C SER A 195 -16.70 -11.12 0.06
N GLU A 196 -16.93 -10.91 1.35
CA GLU A 196 -15.91 -11.11 2.39
C GLU A 196 -15.39 -12.56 2.40
N GLN A 197 -16.29 -13.52 2.22
CA GLN A 197 -15.92 -14.94 2.12
C GLN A 197 -14.97 -15.18 0.93
N LYS A 198 -15.32 -14.72 -0.28
CA LYS A 198 -14.46 -14.86 -1.45
C LYS A 198 -13.11 -14.19 -1.24
N LEU A 199 -13.11 -12.99 -0.65
CA LEU A 199 -11.90 -12.24 -0.38
C LEU A 199 -10.96 -13.02 0.56
N LEU A 200 -11.50 -13.66 1.60
CA LEU A 200 -10.74 -14.52 2.51
C LEU A 200 -10.21 -15.79 1.84
N GLU A 201 -11.04 -16.46 1.02
CA GLU A 201 -10.65 -17.65 0.26
C GLU A 201 -9.51 -17.35 -0.73
N ASN A 202 -9.65 -16.27 -1.49
CA ASN A 202 -8.64 -15.82 -2.45
C ASN A 202 -7.33 -15.42 -1.75
N LYS A 203 -7.40 -14.75 -0.59
CA LYS A 203 -6.20 -14.43 0.21
C LYS A 203 -5.47 -15.68 0.68
N LYS A 204 -6.19 -16.68 1.19
CA LYS A 204 -5.59 -17.97 1.60
C LYS A 204 -4.91 -18.68 0.43
N PHE A 205 -5.50 -18.60 -0.76
CA PHE A 205 -4.91 -19.16 -1.98
C PHE A 205 -3.62 -18.41 -2.38
N ASP A 206 -3.65 -17.08 -2.37
CA ASP A 206 -2.49 -16.24 -2.65
C ASP A 206 -1.36 -16.45 -1.63
N GLU A 207 -1.67 -16.55 -0.34
CA GLU A 207 -0.69 -16.86 0.72
C GLU A 207 0.05 -18.17 0.44
N LYS A 208 -0.65 -19.23 0.05
CA LYS A 208 -0.03 -20.51 -0.34
C LYS A 208 0.88 -20.35 -1.57
N LYS A 209 0.46 -19.55 -2.55
CA LYS A 209 1.25 -19.27 -3.75
C LYS A 209 2.52 -18.49 -3.42
N GLU A 210 2.44 -17.49 -2.54
CA GLU A 210 3.60 -16.70 -2.12
C GLU A 210 4.59 -17.54 -1.28
N VAL A 211 4.09 -18.47 -0.46
CA VAL A 211 4.93 -19.48 0.19
C VAL A 211 5.65 -20.31 -0.87
N ALA A 212 4.93 -20.95 -1.78
CA ALA A 212 5.53 -21.77 -2.83
C ALA A 212 6.51 -20.99 -3.73
N TYR A 213 6.23 -19.72 -4.03
CA TYR A 213 7.13 -18.83 -4.74
C TYR A 213 8.42 -18.59 -3.94
N ALA A 214 8.31 -18.23 -2.66
CA ALA A 214 9.46 -18.07 -1.77
C ALA A 214 10.27 -19.37 -1.64
N GLU A 215 9.61 -20.52 -1.68
CA GLU A 215 10.28 -21.81 -1.65
C GLU A 215 11.07 -22.11 -2.92
N LYS A 216 10.51 -21.77 -4.08
CA LYS A 216 11.10 -21.97 -5.41
C LYS A 216 12.27 -21.01 -5.70
N GLU A 217 12.15 -19.76 -5.28
CA GLU A 217 13.22 -18.76 -5.40
C GLU A 217 14.42 -19.08 -4.48
N ASN A 218 14.21 -19.87 -3.41
CA ASN A 218 15.24 -20.22 -2.45
C ASN A 218 15.96 -21.56 -2.74
N ARG A 219 16.97 -21.50 -3.62
CA ARG A 219 18.30 -22.14 -3.41
C ARG A 219 19.03 -21.46 -2.24
N ILE A 220 18.36 -21.38 -1.09
CA ILE A 220 18.72 -20.57 0.09
C ILE A 220 18.25 -21.40 1.30
N SER A 221 19.11 -21.56 2.30
CA SER A 221 18.98 -22.60 3.33
C SER A 221 17.77 -22.38 4.25
N HIS A 222 17.38 -23.40 5.01
CA HIS A 222 16.30 -23.33 6.00
C HIS A 222 16.48 -22.14 6.98
N GLU A 223 17.72 -21.80 7.36
CA GLU A 223 18.04 -20.65 8.22
C GLU A 223 17.78 -19.30 7.55
N GLU A 224 17.94 -19.22 6.23
CA GLU A 224 17.72 -17.98 5.47
C GLU A 224 16.23 -17.78 5.14
N ARG A 225 15.47 -18.88 4.96
CA ARG A 225 13.99 -18.85 4.96
C ARG A 225 13.47 -18.34 6.29
N GLU A 226 14.02 -18.84 7.40
CA GLU A 226 13.67 -18.38 8.74
C GLU A 226 14.03 -16.90 8.92
N LYS A 227 15.20 -16.42 8.48
CA LYS A 227 15.57 -14.99 8.51
C LYS A 227 14.72 -14.09 7.60
N PHE A 228 14.24 -14.57 6.45
CA PHE A 228 13.39 -13.79 5.54
C PHE A 228 11.95 -13.73 6.04
N PHE A 229 11.39 -14.85 6.50
CA PHE A 229 10.11 -14.87 7.20
C PHE A 229 10.18 -14.03 8.46
N LEU A 230 11.26 -14.15 9.25
CA LEU A 230 11.51 -13.27 10.38
C LEU A 230 11.64 -11.82 9.93
N LYS A 231 12.23 -11.44 8.78
CA LYS A 231 12.26 -10.04 8.30
C LYS A 231 10.91 -9.50 7.83
N ILE A 232 10.07 -10.32 7.18
CA ILE A 232 8.73 -9.91 6.75
C ILE A 232 7.78 -9.86 7.94
N ILE A 233 7.85 -10.88 8.81
CA ILE A 233 7.17 -10.91 10.09
C ILE A 233 7.70 -9.78 10.97
N ASP A 234 8.99 -9.43 10.98
CA ASP A 234 9.59 -8.33 11.76
C ASP A 234 9.35 -6.97 11.10
N GLY A 235 9.04 -6.90 9.80
CA GLY A 235 8.59 -5.69 9.10
C GLY A 235 7.11 -5.40 9.33
N LYS A 236 6.25 -6.41 9.17
CA LYS A 236 4.83 -6.35 9.55
C LYS A 236 4.67 -6.29 11.06
N ASN A 237 5.45 -7.01 11.85
CA ASN A 237 5.54 -6.87 13.31
C ASN A 237 6.29 -5.60 13.68
N ARG A 238 7.14 -4.97 12.86
CA ARG A 238 7.60 -3.61 13.15
C ARG A 238 6.49 -2.63 12.98
N GLN A 239 5.69 -2.73 11.92
CA GLN A 239 4.57 -1.84 11.71
C GLN A 239 3.47 -2.10 12.75
N ILE A 240 3.11 -3.36 12.98
CA ILE A 240 2.19 -3.82 14.03
C ILE A 240 2.79 -3.63 15.42
N ALA A 241 4.11 -3.65 15.66
CA ALA A 241 4.71 -3.33 16.96
C ALA A 241 4.97 -1.84 17.09
N VAL A 242 5.08 -1.05 16.02
CA VAL A 242 5.07 0.42 16.09
C VAL A 242 3.64 0.86 16.37
N GLU A 243 2.63 0.27 15.72
CA GLU A 243 1.22 0.50 15.98
C GLU A 243 0.79 -0.09 17.33
N ARG A 244 1.16 -1.32 17.69
CA ARG A 244 0.96 -1.89 19.05
C ARG A 244 1.80 -1.17 20.08
N SER A 245 2.98 -0.65 19.78
CA SER A 245 3.74 0.16 20.74
C SER A 245 3.16 1.56 20.86
N ARG A 246 2.57 2.13 19.80
CA ARG A 246 1.76 3.35 19.90
C ARG A 246 0.50 3.09 20.74
N VAL A 247 -0.23 2.00 20.50
CA VAL A 247 -1.39 1.57 21.28
C VAL A 247 -1.00 1.21 22.71
N ASN A 248 0.09 0.48 22.95
CA ASN A 248 0.59 0.13 24.28
C ASN A 248 1.11 1.37 25.01
N ARG A 249 1.75 2.34 24.33
CA ARG A 249 2.13 3.63 24.94
C ARG A 249 0.91 4.47 25.29
N ILE A 250 -0.10 4.49 24.42
CA ILE A 250 -1.39 5.12 24.70
C ILE A 250 -2.04 4.44 25.91
N LEU A 251 -2.05 3.10 25.98
CA LEU A 251 -2.56 2.35 27.12
C LEU A 251 -1.71 2.55 28.39
N GLU A 252 -0.38 2.62 28.30
CA GLU A 252 0.52 2.94 29.43
C GLU A 252 0.27 4.36 29.95
N ILE A 253 0.10 5.33 29.06
CA ILE A 253 -0.25 6.71 29.43
C ILE A 253 -1.66 6.78 30.02
N ILE A 254 -2.64 6.03 29.47
CA ILE A 254 -4.05 5.99 29.94
C ILE A 254 -4.21 5.21 31.24
N ASN A 255 -3.39 4.19 31.49
CA ASN A 255 -3.46 3.36 32.68
C ASN A 255 -2.49 3.80 33.79
N SER A 256 -1.50 4.65 33.51
CA SER A 256 -0.61 5.19 34.54
C SER A 256 -1.32 6.24 35.39
N ASP A 257 -1.20 6.08 36.71
CA ASP A 257 -1.72 7.03 37.69
C ASP A 257 -0.57 7.96 38.09
N LEU A 258 -0.29 8.95 37.23
CA LEU A 258 0.89 9.83 37.25
C LEU A 258 0.93 10.83 38.42
N LYS A 259 0.43 10.45 39.60
CA LYS A 259 0.23 11.31 40.78
C LYS A 259 1.51 11.71 41.52
N LYS A 260 2.66 11.08 41.22
CA LYS A 260 3.96 11.41 41.85
C LYS A 260 4.61 12.67 41.27
N LEU A 261 4.09 13.20 40.16
CA LEU A 261 4.60 14.41 39.54
C LEU A 261 4.31 15.62 40.44
N GLN A 262 5.34 16.43 40.68
CA GLN A 262 5.22 17.66 41.47
C GLN A 262 5.14 18.87 40.55
N LYS A 263 4.37 19.89 40.96
CA LYS A 263 4.07 21.08 40.15
C LYS A 263 5.31 21.88 39.75
N GLU A 264 6.38 21.72 40.51
CA GLU A 264 7.66 22.39 40.31
C GLU A 264 8.59 21.70 39.30
N GLU A 265 8.22 20.51 38.78
CA GLU A 265 9.00 19.83 37.73
C GLU A 265 8.78 20.49 36.36
N THR A 266 9.86 20.92 35.70
CA THR A 266 9.82 21.49 34.35
C THR A 266 9.99 20.38 33.31
N ILE A 267 8.94 20.13 32.53
CA ILE A 267 8.92 19.08 31.51
C ILE A 267 9.04 19.68 30.11
N VAL A 268 9.87 19.04 29.27
CA VAL A 268 9.95 19.28 27.83
C VAL A 268 9.59 17.98 27.12
N ILE A 269 8.68 18.01 26.15
CA ILE A 269 8.22 16.81 25.45
C ILE A 269 8.86 16.75 24.06
N TYR A 270 9.71 15.75 23.81
CA TYR A 270 10.28 15.53 22.48
C TYR A 270 9.36 14.63 21.66
N GLY A 271 8.74 15.21 20.63
CA GLY A 271 7.76 14.62 19.71
C GLY A 271 6.39 15.26 19.85
N ALA A 272 6.00 16.14 18.92
CA ALA A 272 4.74 16.90 18.95
C ALA A 272 3.58 16.21 18.18
N GLY A 273 3.67 14.90 17.97
CA GLY A 273 2.57 14.10 17.42
C GLY A 273 1.52 13.73 18.48
N ASP A 274 0.50 12.96 18.07
CA ASP A 274 -0.67 12.64 18.90
C ASP A 274 -0.33 12.08 20.29
N ILE A 275 0.70 11.26 20.41
CA ILE A 275 1.12 10.67 21.70
C ILE A 275 1.75 11.71 22.63
N GLY A 276 2.56 12.62 22.07
CA GLY A 276 3.16 13.69 22.88
C GLY A 276 2.10 14.65 23.40
N LYS A 277 1.13 14.98 22.55
CA LYS A 277 -0.03 15.79 22.90
C LYS A 277 -0.91 15.12 23.96
N LEU A 278 -1.21 13.83 23.80
CA LEU A 278 -1.94 13.05 24.80
C LEU A 278 -1.23 13.02 26.16
N LEU A 279 0.10 12.85 26.17
CA LEU A 279 0.88 12.93 27.40
C LEU A 279 0.76 14.32 28.04
N ALA A 280 0.87 15.38 27.23
CA ALA A 280 0.74 16.75 27.71
C ALA A 280 -0.63 17.00 28.36
N ASP A 281 -1.71 16.57 27.71
CA ASP A 281 -3.07 16.72 28.25
C ASP A 281 -3.27 15.99 29.59
N ARG A 282 -2.53 14.90 29.83
CA ARG A 282 -2.58 14.13 31.09
C ARG A 282 -1.83 14.82 32.23
N ILE A 283 -0.72 15.49 31.94
CA ILE A 283 0.18 16.05 32.96
C ILE A 283 0.08 17.57 33.11
N CYS A 284 -0.58 18.29 32.19
CA CYS A 284 -0.62 19.76 32.17
C CYS A 284 -1.18 20.41 33.45
N ASN A 285 -2.03 19.72 34.20
CA ASN A 285 -2.56 20.20 35.48
C ASN A 285 -1.63 19.94 36.67
N GLN A 286 -0.58 19.14 36.48
CA GLN A 286 0.29 18.60 37.51
C GLN A 286 1.74 19.08 37.39
N VAL A 287 2.20 19.53 36.22
CA VAL A 287 3.57 20.01 35.96
C VAL A 287 3.57 21.22 35.02
N ASP A 288 4.68 21.95 35.00
CA ASP A 288 4.91 23.00 34.00
C ASP A 288 5.52 22.39 32.72
N ILE A 289 4.74 22.39 31.63
CA ILE A 289 5.21 21.93 30.32
C ILE A 289 5.76 23.14 29.55
N LYS A 290 7.09 23.24 29.48
CA LYS A 290 7.77 24.40 28.91
C LYS A 290 7.61 24.51 27.39
N CYS A 291 7.78 23.40 26.68
CA CYS A 291 7.61 23.32 25.23
C CYS A 291 7.55 21.87 24.73
N PHE A 292 7.13 21.71 23.49
CA PHE A 292 7.42 20.53 22.68
C PHE A 292 8.65 20.77 21.81
N LEU A 293 9.43 19.71 21.58
CA LEU A 293 10.49 19.66 20.59
C LEU A 293 10.09 18.72 19.45
N ASP A 294 10.08 19.21 18.21
CA ASP A 294 9.82 18.39 17.03
C ASP A 294 10.79 18.72 15.89
N GLN A 295 11.24 17.72 15.15
CA GLN A 295 12.15 17.92 14.02
C GLN A 295 11.47 18.61 12.84
N LYS A 296 10.17 18.36 12.66
CA LYS A 296 9.35 18.88 11.57
C LYS A 296 7.98 19.27 12.12
N PRO A 297 7.90 20.33 12.94
CA PRO A 297 6.64 20.75 13.53
C PRO A 297 5.64 21.12 12.43
N TYR A 298 4.44 20.54 12.50
CA TYR A 298 3.32 20.86 11.59
C TYR A 298 2.52 22.07 12.08
N GLU A 299 2.61 22.40 13.36
CA GLU A 299 2.00 23.56 14.01
C GLU A 299 3.00 24.18 15.00
N SER A 300 2.77 25.43 15.39
CA SER A 300 3.70 26.19 16.26
C SER A 300 3.34 26.17 17.75
N ASN A 301 2.16 25.66 18.11
CA ASN A 301 1.64 25.67 19.47
C ASN A 301 0.59 24.56 19.66
N TYR A 302 0.51 24.00 20.86
CA TYR A 302 -0.56 23.11 21.29
C TYR A 302 -1.05 23.52 22.69
N HIS A 303 -2.32 23.91 22.82
CA HIS A 303 -2.94 24.36 24.08
C HIS A 303 -2.13 25.41 24.87
N GLY A 304 -1.52 26.37 24.17
CA GLY A 304 -0.71 27.43 24.79
C GLY A 304 0.75 27.03 25.03
N VAL A 305 1.12 25.76 24.87
CA VAL A 305 2.51 25.27 24.94
C VAL A 305 3.18 25.39 23.56
N PRO A 306 4.32 26.09 23.44
CA PRO A 306 5.00 26.28 22.16
C PRO A 306 5.62 24.97 21.63
N ILE A 307 5.65 24.82 20.30
CA ILE A 307 6.34 23.72 19.62
C ILE A 307 7.53 24.29 18.86
N LEU A 308 8.72 23.83 19.21
CA LEU A 308 10.00 24.34 18.71
C LEU A 308 10.79 23.24 18.02
N LYS A 309 11.68 23.61 17.10
CA LYS A 309 12.74 22.67 16.70
C LYS A 309 13.78 22.53 17.80
N PRO A 310 14.48 21.40 17.91
CA PRO A 310 15.57 21.26 18.88
C PRO A 310 16.66 22.34 18.76
N SER A 311 16.93 22.84 17.55
CA SER A 311 17.89 23.94 17.36
C SER A 311 17.43 25.29 17.89
N GLU A 312 16.13 25.46 18.15
CA GLU A 312 15.49 26.72 18.56
C GLU A 312 15.24 26.77 20.07
N TYR A 313 15.55 25.69 20.80
CA TYR A 313 15.33 25.58 22.24
C TYR A 313 16.63 25.73 23.02
N GLU A 314 16.62 26.63 24.00
CA GLU A 314 17.71 26.78 24.97
C GLU A 314 17.46 25.86 26.17
N TYR A 315 18.29 24.83 26.29
CA TYR A 315 18.18 23.83 27.34
C TYR A 315 18.53 24.39 28.73
N ASP A 316 17.69 24.08 29.71
CA ASP A 316 17.90 24.39 31.13
C ASP A 316 18.17 23.08 31.89
N GLU A 317 19.19 23.07 32.78
CA GLU A 317 19.57 21.88 33.57
C GLU A 317 18.47 21.38 34.52
N LYS A 318 17.44 22.21 34.78
CA LYS A 318 16.23 21.85 35.52
C LYS A 318 15.18 21.11 34.68
N SER A 319 15.24 21.19 33.34
CA SER A 319 14.28 20.55 32.46
C SER A 319 14.56 19.05 32.31
N LEU A 320 13.50 18.24 32.40
CA LEU A 320 13.53 16.83 31.99
C LEU A 320 12.91 16.68 30.60
N ILE A 321 13.66 16.14 29.65
CA ILE A 321 13.16 15.87 28.30
C ILE A 321 12.53 14.48 28.26
N VAL A 322 11.21 14.42 28.12
CA VAL A 322 10.48 13.17 27.92
C VAL A 322 10.43 12.86 26.43
N VAL A 323 11.14 11.81 26.02
CA VAL A 323 11.27 11.38 24.63
C VAL A 323 10.15 10.42 24.27
N VAL A 324 9.20 10.89 23.45
CA VAL A 324 8.01 10.14 23.04
C VAL A 324 8.33 9.08 21.98
N PRO A 325 9.13 9.37 20.92
CA PRO A 325 9.55 8.37 19.93
C PRO A 325 10.57 7.38 20.51
N SER A 326 10.14 6.46 21.35
CA SER A 326 11.06 5.52 22.02
C SER A 326 11.59 4.39 21.11
N TYR A 327 11.16 4.32 19.85
CA TYR A 327 11.75 3.41 18.85
C TYR A 327 13.15 3.85 18.39
N ASP A 328 13.51 5.11 18.59
CA ASP A 328 14.83 5.68 18.28
C ASP A 328 15.33 6.53 19.45
N TYR A 329 15.09 6.05 20.68
CA TYR A 329 15.44 6.78 21.90
C TYR A 329 16.94 7.13 21.94
N ASP A 330 17.82 6.15 21.72
CA ASP A 330 19.27 6.34 21.83
C ASP A 330 19.80 7.31 20.77
N GLY A 331 19.29 7.24 19.53
CA GLY A 331 19.65 8.15 18.45
C GLY A 331 19.22 9.59 18.74
N ILE A 332 17.99 9.77 19.25
CA ILE A 332 17.46 11.07 19.65
C ILE A 332 18.28 11.65 20.82
N VAL A 333 18.54 10.86 21.86
CA VAL A 333 19.33 11.31 23.02
C VAL A 333 20.75 11.68 22.61
N LEU A 334 21.37 10.91 21.72
CA LEU A 334 22.70 11.23 21.19
C LEU A 334 22.71 12.59 20.47
N ASN A 335 21.68 12.88 19.68
CA ASN A 335 21.56 14.16 18.98
C ASN A 335 21.29 15.33 19.95
N LEU A 336 20.41 15.13 20.94
CA LEU A 336 20.15 16.14 21.97
C LEU A 336 21.40 16.44 22.81
N LYS A 337 22.20 15.42 23.14
CA LYS A 337 23.49 15.60 23.83
C LYS A 337 24.52 16.35 23.00
N LYS A 338 24.49 16.21 21.67
CA LYS A 338 25.33 17.01 20.77
C LYS A 338 24.90 18.47 20.74
N LEU A 339 23.60 18.73 20.78
CA LEU A 339 23.04 20.09 20.71
C LEU A 339 23.17 20.86 22.03
N TYR A 340 22.89 20.22 23.15
CA TYR A 340 22.78 20.89 24.45
C TYR A 340 23.87 20.45 25.47
N GLY A 341 24.75 19.53 25.09
CA GLY A 341 25.83 19.02 25.93
C GLY A 341 25.53 17.70 26.66
N GLN A 342 26.55 17.13 27.32
CA GLN A 342 26.47 15.78 27.92
C GLN A 342 25.53 15.68 29.14
N LYS A 343 25.15 16.80 29.75
CA LYS A 343 24.34 16.86 30.98
C LYS A 343 22.82 16.82 30.74
N VAL A 344 22.37 16.68 29.50
CA VAL A 344 20.94 16.64 29.18
C VAL A 344 20.28 15.45 29.87
N LYS A 345 19.20 15.74 30.60
CA LYS A 345 18.35 14.74 31.25
C LYS A 345 17.26 14.33 30.27
N CYS A 346 17.34 13.09 29.80
CA CYS A 346 16.31 12.48 28.96
C CYS A 346 15.74 11.24 29.64
N ILE A 347 14.45 11.02 29.45
CA ILE A 347 13.76 9.79 29.83
C ILE A 347 12.83 9.37 28.69
N SER A 348 12.71 8.07 28.43
CA SER A 348 11.71 7.59 27.46
C SER A 348 10.31 7.74 28.06
N VAL A 349 9.30 7.99 27.23
CA VAL A 349 7.91 8.10 27.71
C VAL A 349 7.44 6.87 28.51
N GLY A 350 7.89 5.67 28.15
CA GLY A 350 7.57 4.44 28.89
C GLY A 350 8.23 4.39 30.27
N ASN A 351 9.51 4.76 30.38
CA ASN A 351 10.18 4.85 31.68
C ASN A 351 9.62 5.99 32.53
N PHE A 352 9.23 7.11 31.92
CA PHE A 352 8.54 8.21 32.59
C PHE A 352 7.23 7.71 33.22
N CYS A 353 6.38 7.03 32.46
CA CYS A 353 5.13 6.50 33.00
C CYS A 353 5.38 5.51 34.14
N LYS A 354 6.40 4.65 34.05
CA LYS A 354 6.77 3.70 35.12
C LYS A 354 7.30 4.39 36.37
N THR A 355 8.20 5.36 36.21
CA THR A 355 8.82 6.08 37.34
C THR A 355 7.77 6.87 38.13
N TYR A 356 6.78 7.43 37.46
CA TYR A 356 5.84 8.38 38.05
C TYR A 356 4.41 7.82 38.30
N SER A 357 4.13 6.55 37.97
CA SER A 357 2.86 5.87 38.29
C SER A 357 2.81 5.32 39.73
N GLU A 358 1.60 5.11 40.28
CA GLU A 358 1.37 4.59 41.66
C GLU A 358 1.50 3.06 41.83
N GLU A 359 1.30 2.21 40.81
CA GLU A 359 1.43 0.74 40.96
C GLU A 359 2.87 0.23 40.73
N ALA A 360 3.44 -0.72 41.44
CA ALA A 360 3.26 -1.30 42.78
C ALA A 360 4.59 -2.05 43.06
N GLN A 361 4.99 -2.19 44.32
CA GLN A 361 6.07 -3.11 44.71
C GLN A 361 5.78 -4.54 44.26
#